data_AF-A0A925V9P7-F1
#
_entry.id   AF-A0A925V9P7-F1
#
_cell.length_a   1.000
_cell.length_b   1.000
_cell.length_c   1.000
_cell.angle_alpha   90.00
_cell.angle_beta   90.00
_cell.angle_gamma   90.00
#
_symmetry.space_group_name_H-M   'P 1'
#
loop_
_entity.id
_entity.type
_entity.pdbx_description
1 polymer ?
#
loop_
_entity_poly.entity_id
_entity_poly.type
_entity_poly.pdbx_seq_one_letter_code
_entity_poly.pdbx_strand_id
1 'polypeptide(L)'
;MTRQVFLHLTARVPAGAPDLTREDTGAWLWDHLRAAFPSAVAAVLMPDHPHLIVPSTDPAASAERLARLLGHFGRVFAVAPGTRVATPEPIRSRAALARQIRYVALNPCRAKRASCPLAWPWSTHRDVVGAVVDPWVSADRIARVLDAPAAGFARRHHAYVSGDPDAEPDGTPFPRAVTPIERSTLPTVSLRTLAEAVSSAHRTPLAALRRRGHARALFVALAFEQGWDHAPKLADVCRCSPRTIRSLAIAGEPARLRIARLCLGDPRLRVLPPRAATRGAHPRERARDW
;
A
#
# COMPACT_ATOMS: atom_id res chain seq x y z
N MET A 1 23.38 -26.03 8.03
CA MET A 1 22.51 -24.87 7.73
C MET A 1 21.16 -25.11 8.41
N THR A 2 20.78 -24.29 9.38
CA THR A 2 19.45 -24.36 10.02
C THR A 2 18.37 -24.05 8.97
N ARG A 3 17.39 -24.95 8.84
CA ARG A 3 16.29 -24.79 7.88
C ARG A 3 15.44 -23.59 8.31
N GLN A 4 15.43 -22.53 7.50
CA GLN A 4 14.58 -21.36 7.69
C GLN A 4 13.11 -21.79 7.73
N VAL A 5 12.40 -21.46 8.80
CA VAL A 5 10.95 -21.66 8.91
C VAL A 5 10.24 -20.33 8.71
N PHE A 6 9.00 -20.39 8.21
CA PHE A 6 8.15 -19.21 8.12
C PHE A 6 7.12 -19.23 9.24
N LEU A 7 6.75 -18.06 9.73
CA LEU A 7 5.75 -17.87 10.76
C LEU A 7 4.64 -16.98 10.26
N HIS A 8 3.41 -17.32 10.63
CA HIS A 8 2.30 -16.37 10.57
C HIS A 8 2.21 -15.63 11.90
N LEU A 9 2.58 -14.35 11.89
CA LEU A 9 2.42 -13.46 13.03
C LEU A 9 1.11 -12.69 12.91
N THR A 10 0.35 -12.66 14.00
CA THR A 10 -0.82 -11.79 14.13
C THR A 10 -0.98 -11.34 15.56
N ALA A 11 -1.59 -10.18 15.75
CA ALA A 11 -1.82 -9.62 17.07
C ALA A 11 -3.07 -8.75 17.05
N ARG A 12 -3.90 -8.80 18.09
CA ARG A 12 -5.07 -7.94 18.20
C ARG A 12 -4.78 -6.77 19.13
N VAL A 13 -5.08 -5.55 18.69
CA VAL A 13 -5.05 -4.37 19.56
C VAL A 13 -6.32 -4.34 20.43
N PRO A 14 -6.27 -3.76 21.64
CA PRO A 14 -7.43 -3.75 22.52
C PRO A 14 -8.59 -2.94 21.94
N ALA A 15 -9.80 -3.23 22.41
CA ALA A 15 -10.99 -2.46 22.04
C ALA A 15 -10.80 -0.97 22.35
N GLY A 16 -11.25 -0.11 21.43
CA GLY A 16 -11.07 1.34 21.54
C GLY A 16 -9.72 1.86 21.01
N ALA A 17 -8.80 0.99 20.61
CA ALA A 17 -7.65 1.40 19.81
C ALA A 17 -8.11 2.09 18.51
N PRO A 18 -7.36 3.07 18.00
CA PRO A 18 -7.68 3.68 16.72
C PRO A 18 -7.57 2.63 15.60
N ASP A 19 -8.43 2.74 14.60
CA ASP A 19 -8.39 1.91 13.40
C ASP A 19 -6.99 1.95 12.78
N LEU A 20 -6.33 0.79 12.72
CA LEU A 20 -4.95 0.65 12.21
C LEU A 20 -4.83 0.88 10.70
N THR A 21 -5.95 1.05 9.99
CA THR A 21 -5.99 1.25 8.54
C THR A 21 -6.26 2.70 8.16
N ARG A 22 -6.44 3.60 9.14
CA ARG A 22 -6.49 5.04 8.87
C ARG A 22 -5.16 5.52 8.32
N GLU A 23 -5.22 6.63 7.59
CA GLU A 23 -4.05 7.21 6.94
C GLU A 23 -2.88 7.51 7.92
N ASP A 24 -3.19 8.04 9.10
CA ASP A 24 -2.21 8.43 10.12
C ASP A 24 -1.60 7.22 10.85
N THR A 25 -2.43 6.40 11.47
CA THR A 25 -2.02 5.22 12.23
C THR A 25 -1.47 4.13 11.33
N GLY A 26 -2.09 3.91 10.17
CA GLY A 26 -1.68 2.91 9.19
C GLY A 26 -0.33 3.21 8.56
N ALA A 27 -0.07 4.45 8.16
CA ALA A 27 1.24 4.84 7.63
C ALA A 27 2.34 4.64 8.68
N TRP A 28 2.10 5.13 9.91
CA TRP A 28 3.05 4.96 11.01
C TRP A 28 3.33 3.48 11.27
N LEU A 29 2.27 2.66 11.40
CA LEU A 29 2.43 1.24 11.73
C LEU A 29 3.10 0.46 10.60
N TRP A 30 2.76 0.78 9.34
CA TRP A 30 3.34 0.14 8.17
C TRP A 30 4.86 0.33 8.11
N ASP A 31 5.33 1.56 8.29
CA ASP A 31 6.77 1.87 8.27
C ASP A 31 7.52 1.15 9.39
N HIS A 32 6.95 1.11 10.60
CA HIS A 32 7.56 0.45 11.74
C HIS A 32 7.56 -1.08 11.60
N LEU A 33 6.48 -1.67 11.06
CA LEU A 33 6.44 -3.10 10.76
C LEU A 33 7.46 -3.46 9.68
N ARG A 34 7.58 -2.64 8.63
CA ARG A 34 8.59 -2.81 7.58
C ARG A 34 10.01 -2.78 8.14
N ALA A 35 10.30 -1.83 9.04
CA ALA A 35 11.59 -1.74 9.70
C ALA A 35 11.86 -2.92 10.64
N ALA A 36 10.86 -3.38 11.39
CA ALA A 36 11.00 -4.49 12.34
C ALA A 36 11.09 -5.87 11.65
N PHE A 37 10.49 -6.01 10.48
CA PHE A 37 10.40 -7.26 9.71
C PHE A 37 10.78 -7.05 8.23
N PRO A 38 12.02 -6.62 7.92
CA PRO A 38 12.41 -6.26 6.55
C PRO A 38 12.35 -7.44 5.58
N SER A 39 12.50 -8.66 6.10
CA SER A 39 12.47 -9.92 5.34
C SER A 39 11.08 -10.55 5.22
N ALA A 40 10.00 -9.85 5.63
CA ALA A 40 8.64 -10.35 5.44
C ALA A 40 8.37 -10.71 3.97
N VAL A 41 7.50 -11.69 3.75
CA VAL A 41 7.06 -12.14 2.42
C VAL A 41 5.57 -11.90 2.17
N ALA A 42 4.83 -11.51 3.21
CA ALA A 42 3.50 -10.94 3.10
C ALA A 42 3.17 -10.11 4.35
N ALA A 43 2.42 -9.03 4.20
CA ALA A 43 1.82 -8.31 5.31
C ALA A 43 0.50 -7.64 4.89
N VAL A 44 -0.43 -7.54 5.85
CA VAL A 44 -1.66 -6.75 5.72
C VAL A 44 -1.99 -6.11 7.06
N LEU A 45 -2.49 -4.87 7.05
CA LEU A 45 -3.13 -4.25 8.22
C LEU A 45 -4.64 -4.40 8.09
N MET A 46 -5.27 -4.94 9.12
CA MET A 46 -6.70 -4.90 9.34
C MET A 46 -7.02 -3.83 10.39
N PRO A 47 -8.27 -3.36 10.50
CA PRO A 47 -8.62 -2.27 11.42
C PRO A 47 -8.19 -2.48 12.88
N ASP A 48 -8.15 -3.73 13.35
CA ASP A 48 -7.86 -4.10 14.74
C ASP A 48 -6.67 -5.08 14.89
N HIS A 49 -6.00 -5.46 13.79
CA HIS A 49 -4.84 -6.37 13.85
C HIS A 49 -3.98 -6.36 12.58
N PRO A 50 -2.64 -6.56 12.67
CA PRO A 50 -1.84 -6.95 11.51
C PRO A 50 -1.83 -8.48 11.29
N HIS A 51 -1.56 -8.88 10.05
CA HIS A 51 -0.99 -10.19 9.74
C HIS A 51 0.33 -10.04 9.00
N LEU A 52 1.33 -10.85 9.35
CA LEU A 52 2.61 -10.92 8.67
C LEU A 52 3.02 -12.37 8.42
N ILE A 53 3.65 -12.65 7.29
CA ILE A 53 4.40 -13.88 7.06
C ILE A 53 5.89 -13.53 7.04
N VAL A 54 6.63 -14.03 8.03
CA VAL A 54 8.05 -13.70 8.22
C VAL A 54 8.90 -14.97 8.29
N PRO A 55 10.10 -14.97 7.70
CA PRO A 55 11.07 -15.99 8.01
C PRO A 55 11.61 -15.80 9.43
N SER A 56 11.83 -16.89 10.15
CA SER A 56 12.41 -16.84 11.50
C SER A 56 13.14 -18.14 11.86
N THR A 57 14.09 -18.02 12.77
CA THR A 57 14.71 -19.12 13.50
C THR A 57 14.27 -19.18 14.96
N ASP A 58 13.58 -18.13 15.44
CA ASP A 58 13.11 -17.99 16.82
C ASP A 58 11.69 -17.40 16.82
N PRO A 59 10.66 -18.26 16.92
CA PRO A 59 9.27 -17.83 16.96
C PRO A 59 8.93 -16.92 18.15
N ALA A 60 9.52 -17.18 19.33
CA ALA A 60 9.25 -16.40 20.53
C ALA A 60 9.80 -14.98 20.38
N ALA A 61 11.05 -14.82 19.94
CA ALA A 61 11.64 -13.50 19.70
C ALA A 61 10.90 -12.71 18.61
N SER A 62 10.33 -13.39 17.62
CA SER A 62 9.55 -12.77 16.55
C SER A 62 8.20 -12.23 17.07
N ALA A 63 7.51 -13.02 17.91
CA ALA A 63 6.29 -12.59 18.59
C ALA A 63 6.55 -11.43 19.56
N GLU A 64 7.62 -11.52 20.36
CA GLU A 64 7.99 -10.49 21.31
C GLU A 64 8.34 -9.17 20.61
N ARG A 65 9.02 -9.23 19.45
CA ARG A 65 9.28 -8.06 18.61
C ARG A 65 7.99 -7.38 18.16
N LEU A 66 7.00 -8.16 17.71
CA LEU A 66 5.69 -7.62 17.32
C LEU A 66 4.97 -7.02 18.54
N ALA A 67 5.02 -7.68 19.70
CA ALA A 67 4.44 -7.18 20.95
C ALA A 67 5.05 -5.84 21.37
N ARG A 68 6.38 -5.72 21.36
CA ARG A 68 7.10 -4.47 21.69
C ARG A 68 6.72 -3.33 20.75
N LEU A 69 6.64 -3.62 19.45
CA LEU A 69 6.24 -2.64 18.43
C LEU A 69 4.81 -2.15 18.67
N LEU A 70 3.87 -3.05 18.93
CA LEU A 70 2.48 -2.67 19.22
C LEU A 70 2.32 -1.99 20.59
N GLY A 71 3.17 -2.31 21.56
CA GLY A 71 3.29 -1.55 22.80
C GLY A 71 3.79 -0.12 22.56
N HIS A 72 4.74 0.06 21.62
CA HIS A 72 5.18 1.39 21.20
C HIS A 72 4.08 2.16 20.47
N PHE A 73 3.37 1.51 19.54
CA PHE A 73 2.17 2.06 18.90
C PHE A 73 1.16 2.54 19.96
N GLY A 74 0.88 1.71 20.96
CA GLY A 74 -0.04 2.07 22.03
C GLY A 74 0.38 3.30 22.82
N ARG A 75 1.68 3.47 23.09
CA ARG A 75 2.18 4.70 23.73
C ARG A 75 2.03 5.94 22.85
N VAL A 76 2.32 5.82 21.55
CA VAL A 76 2.23 6.94 20.59
C VAL A 76 0.78 7.41 20.41
N PHE A 77 -0.17 6.47 20.38
CA PHE A 77 -1.58 6.76 20.11
C PHE A 77 -2.48 6.65 21.35
N ALA A 78 -1.89 6.68 22.55
CA ALA A 78 -2.59 6.61 23.84
C ALA A 78 -3.61 5.45 23.94
N VAL A 79 -3.24 4.28 23.41
CA VAL A 79 -4.03 3.05 23.50
C VAL A 79 -3.75 2.37 24.83
N ALA A 80 -4.80 1.90 25.49
CA ALA A 80 -4.67 1.12 26.72
C ALA A 80 -3.76 -0.11 26.51
N PRO A 81 -3.07 -0.59 27.56
CA PRO A 81 -2.40 -1.89 27.52
C PRO A 81 -3.39 -3.02 27.18
N GLY A 82 -2.88 -4.14 26.65
CA GLY A 82 -3.70 -5.33 26.39
C GLY A 82 -3.61 -5.90 24.99
N THR A 83 -2.66 -5.46 24.16
CA THR A 83 -2.36 -6.11 22.89
C THR A 83 -2.00 -7.58 23.12
N ARG A 84 -2.64 -8.48 22.37
CA ARG A 84 -2.37 -9.92 22.43
C ARG A 84 -1.74 -10.37 21.12
N VAL A 85 -0.51 -10.86 21.16
CA VAL A 85 0.13 -11.54 20.02
C VAL A 85 -0.25 -13.01 20.08
N ALA A 86 -0.80 -13.55 18.98
CA ALA A 86 -1.11 -14.97 18.91
C ALA A 86 0.18 -15.79 18.88
N THR A 87 0.15 -16.98 19.49
CA THR A 87 1.28 -17.92 19.45
C THR A 87 1.60 -18.26 17.99
N PRO A 88 2.81 -17.97 17.48
CA PRO A 88 3.13 -18.20 16.08
C PRO A 88 3.26 -19.69 15.76
N GLU A 89 2.60 -20.13 14.69
CA GLU A 89 2.72 -21.50 14.20
C GLU A 89 3.72 -21.59 13.02
N PRO A 90 4.66 -22.55 13.04
CA PRO A 90 5.57 -22.78 11.93
C PRO A 90 4.87 -23.28 10.67
N ILE A 91 5.12 -22.59 9.55
CA ILE A 91 4.72 -23.00 8.21
C ILE A 91 5.83 -23.89 7.62
N ARG A 92 5.59 -25.20 7.60
CA ARG A 92 6.63 -26.21 7.31
C ARG A 92 6.80 -26.59 5.83
N SER A 93 5.87 -26.20 4.96
CA SER A 93 5.92 -26.53 3.52
C SER A 93 5.67 -25.32 2.62
N ARG A 94 6.23 -25.36 1.40
CA ARG A 94 6.04 -24.30 0.39
C ARG A 94 4.58 -24.15 -0.03
N ALA A 95 3.85 -25.26 -0.16
CA ALA A 95 2.41 -25.24 -0.45
C ALA A 95 1.61 -24.56 0.68
N ALA A 96 1.95 -24.82 1.95
CA ALA A 96 1.35 -24.11 3.07
C ALA A 96 1.74 -22.62 3.07
N LEU A 97 2.99 -22.29 2.74
CA LEU A 97 3.45 -20.91 2.62
C LEU A 97 2.69 -20.14 1.53
N ALA A 98 2.52 -20.71 0.34
CA ALA A 98 1.75 -20.09 -0.74
C ALA A 98 0.30 -19.81 -0.31
N ARG A 99 -0.35 -20.76 0.38
CA ARG A 99 -1.71 -20.57 0.93
C ARG A 99 -1.77 -19.47 1.98
N GLN A 100 -0.78 -19.38 2.87
CA GLN A 100 -0.73 -18.34 3.91
C GLN A 100 -0.46 -16.95 3.33
N ILE A 101 0.41 -16.82 2.32
CA ILE A 101 0.61 -15.57 1.60
C ILE A 101 -0.71 -15.12 0.94
N ARG A 102 -1.43 -16.04 0.29
CA ARG A 102 -2.76 -15.76 -0.27
C ARG A 102 -3.77 -15.36 0.80
N TYR A 103 -3.83 -16.07 1.92
CA TYR A 103 -4.70 -15.76 3.05
C TYR A 103 -4.49 -14.32 3.55
N VAL A 104 -3.23 -13.91 3.75
CA VAL A 104 -2.89 -12.56 4.19
C VAL A 104 -3.36 -11.51 3.17
N ALA A 105 -3.13 -11.73 1.87
CA ALA A 105 -3.60 -10.81 0.83
C ALA A 105 -5.13 -10.69 0.75
N LEU A 106 -5.86 -11.78 1.07
CA LEU A 106 -7.32 -11.86 0.99
C LEU A 106 -8.06 -11.47 2.26
N ASN A 107 -7.36 -11.30 3.39
CA ASN A 107 -8.01 -11.01 4.67
C ASN A 107 -9.02 -9.83 4.61
N PRO A 108 -8.73 -8.72 3.91
CA PRO A 108 -9.70 -7.64 3.71
C PRO A 108 -10.96 -8.07 2.94
N CYS A 109 -10.84 -8.96 1.97
CA CYS A 109 -11.97 -9.46 1.16
C CYS A 109 -12.85 -10.39 2.00
N ARG A 110 -12.23 -11.33 2.71
CA ARG A 110 -12.92 -12.24 3.64
C ARG A 110 -13.67 -11.52 4.75
N ALA A 111 -13.11 -10.41 5.21
CA ALA A 111 -13.75 -9.55 6.20
C ALA A 111 -14.79 -8.57 5.59
N LYS A 112 -15.11 -8.69 4.29
CA LYS A 112 -16.02 -7.81 3.53
C LYS A 112 -15.66 -6.33 3.63
N ARG A 113 -14.35 -6.02 3.71
CA ARG A 113 -13.81 -4.65 3.76
C ARG A 113 -13.35 -4.15 2.40
N ALA A 114 -13.12 -5.05 1.46
CA ALA A 114 -12.78 -4.76 0.07
C ALA A 114 -13.38 -5.84 -0.84
N SER A 115 -13.80 -5.49 -2.05
CA SER A 115 -14.23 -6.47 -3.06
C SER A 115 -13.05 -7.09 -3.83
N CYS A 116 -11.87 -6.49 -3.74
CA CYS A 116 -10.68 -6.93 -4.44
C CYS A 116 -9.44 -6.74 -3.57
N PRO A 117 -8.47 -7.67 -3.55
CA PRO A 117 -7.25 -7.52 -2.75
C PRO A 117 -6.38 -6.32 -3.19
N LEU A 118 -6.56 -5.80 -4.42
CA LEU A 118 -5.88 -4.57 -4.86
C LEU A 118 -6.49 -3.30 -4.26
N ALA A 119 -7.76 -3.35 -3.84
CA ALA A 119 -8.47 -2.23 -3.25
C ALA A 119 -8.08 -1.95 -1.78
N TRP A 120 -7.21 -2.79 -1.20
CA TRP A 120 -6.74 -2.58 0.17
C TRP A 120 -5.36 -1.91 0.18
N PRO A 121 -5.23 -0.65 0.64
CA PRO A 121 -3.98 0.11 0.56
C PRO A 121 -2.86 -0.46 1.44
N TRP A 122 -3.22 -1.02 2.59
CA TRP A 122 -2.30 -1.56 3.59
C TRP A 122 -2.08 -3.07 3.42
N SER A 123 -1.71 -3.48 2.21
CA SER A 123 -1.36 -4.86 1.87
C SER A 123 -0.12 -4.90 0.98
N THR A 124 0.78 -5.85 1.23
CA THR A 124 1.94 -6.11 0.37
C THR A 124 1.54 -6.73 -0.97
N HIS A 125 0.30 -7.15 -1.16
CA HIS A 125 -0.18 -7.60 -2.47
C HIS A 125 -0.01 -6.52 -3.54
N ARG A 126 -0.22 -5.26 -3.16
CA ARG A 126 0.02 -4.10 -4.03
C ARG A 126 1.49 -3.93 -4.40
N ASP A 127 2.40 -4.28 -3.50
CA ASP A 127 3.84 -4.26 -3.75
C ASP A 127 4.21 -5.30 -4.81
N VAL A 128 3.66 -6.51 -4.65
CA VAL A 128 3.92 -7.66 -5.54
C VAL A 128 3.46 -7.40 -6.97
N VAL A 129 2.34 -6.70 -7.17
CA VAL A 129 1.89 -6.32 -8.52
C VAL A 129 2.61 -5.09 -9.10
N GLY A 130 3.53 -4.48 -8.34
CA GLY A 130 4.31 -3.31 -8.79
C GLY A 130 3.54 -1.99 -8.73
N ALA A 131 2.53 -1.88 -7.85
CA ALA A 131 1.69 -0.69 -7.70
C ALA A 131 2.17 0.26 -6.59
N VAL A 132 3.40 0.10 -6.10
CA VAL A 132 3.98 0.92 -5.02
C VAL A 132 5.42 1.29 -5.38
N VAL A 133 5.76 2.56 -5.20
CA VAL A 133 7.08 3.13 -5.55
C VAL A 133 8.21 2.54 -4.72
N ASP A 134 7.96 2.31 -3.43
CA ASP A 134 8.94 1.74 -2.51
C ASP A 134 8.38 0.46 -1.84
N PRO A 135 8.36 -0.67 -2.58
CA PRO A 135 7.72 -1.89 -2.13
C PRO A 135 8.46 -2.50 -0.93
N TRP A 136 7.70 -2.97 0.07
CA TRP A 136 8.26 -3.77 1.16
C TRP A 136 8.55 -5.21 0.70
N VAL A 137 7.64 -5.79 -0.08
CA VAL A 137 7.74 -7.15 -0.61
C VAL A 137 7.72 -7.14 -2.13
N SER A 138 8.69 -7.76 -2.79
CA SER A 138 8.71 -7.92 -4.24
C SER A 138 8.18 -9.27 -4.70
N ALA A 139 7.69 -9.33 -5.94
CA ALA A 139 7.35 -10.58 -6.61
C ALA A 139 8.52 -11.58 -6.62
N ASP A 140 9.74 -11.10 -6.92
CA ASP A 140 10.95 -11.94 -6.95
C ASP A 140 11.28 -12.56 -5.60
N ARG A 141 11.03 -11.82 -4.51
CA ARG A 141 11.23 -12.35 -3.15
C ARG A 141 10.30 -13.53 -2.89
N ILE A 142 9.02 -13.38 -3.22
CA ILE A 142 8.04 -14.46 -3.04
C ILE A 142 8.36 -15.64 -3.98
N ALA A 143 8.69 -15.37 -5.24
CA ALA A 143 9.07 -16.41 -6.21
C ALA A 143 10.22 -17.26 -5.68
N ARG A 144 11.27 -16.63 -5.14
CA ARG A 144 12.44 -17.31 -4.56
C ARG A 144 12.08 -18.21 -3.39
N VAL A 145 11.29 -17.73 -2.42
CA VAL A 145 10.94 -18.55 -1.23
C VAL A 145 9.98 -19.69 -1.56
N LEU A 146 9.18 -19.53 -2.62
CA LEU A 146 8.29 -20.58 -3.13
C LEU A 146 8.96 -21.50 -4.16
N ASP A 147 10.23 -21.26 -4.51
CA ASP A 147 10.94 -22.03 -5.54
C ASP A 147 10.20 -22.01 -6.89
N ALA A 148 9.70 -20.83 -7.26
CA ALA A 148 8.91 -20.60 -8.47
C ALA A 148 9.68 -19.69 -9.44
N PRO A 149 9.44 -19.80 -10.77
CA PRO A 149 10.06 -18.91 -11.74
C PRO A 149 9.68 -17.45 -11.50
N ALA A 150 10.66 -16.55 -11.48
CA ALA A 150 10.44 -15.11 -11.30
C ALA A 150 9.69 -14.48 -12.48
N ALA A 151 10.00 -14.91 -13.71
CA ALA A 151 9.34 -14.44 -14.92
C ALA A 151 7.83 -14.67 -14.85
N GLY A 152 7.05 -13.58 -14.97
CA GLY A 152 5.59 -13.60 -14.90
C GLY A 152 5.01 -13.92 -13.52
N PHE A 153 5.82 -14.01 -12.46
CA PHE A 153 5.37 -14.41 -11.12
C PHE A 153 4.25 -13.51 -10.60
N ALA A 154 4.42 -12.18 -10.69
CA ALA A 154 3.42 -11.21 -10.22
C ALA A 154 2.02 -11.46 -10.82
N ARG A 155 1.95 -11.78 -12.13
CA ARG A 155 0.68 -12.06 -12.81
C ARG A 155 0.05 -13.37 -12.34
N ARG A 156 0.83 -14.45 -12.28
CA ARG A 156 0.35 -15.75 -11.77
C ARG A 156 -0.09 -15.67 -10.32
N HIS A 157 0.67 -14.96 -9.49
CA HIS A 157 0.33 -14.72 -8.10
C HIS A 157 -0.96 -13.91 -7.96
N HIS A 158 -1.12 -12.84 -8.75
CA HIS A 158 -2.36 -12.07 -8.77
C HIS A 158 -3.57 -12.91 -9.19
N ALA A 159 -3.46 -13.72 -10.25
CA ALA A 159 -4.52 -14.63 -10.66
C ALA A 159 -4.89 -15.62 -9.53
N TYR A 160 -3.89 -16.22 -8.89
CA TYR A 160 -4.08 -17.12 -7.75
C TYR A 160 -4.77 -16.46 -6.56
N VAL A 161 -4.36 -15.24 -6.20
CA VAL A 161 -4.95 -14.51 -5.08
C VAL A 161 -6.35 -14.00 -5.40
N SER A 162 -6.55 -13.41 -6.58
CA SER A 162 -7.83 -12.78 -6.95
C SER A 162 -8.93 -13.79 -7.30
N GLY A 163 -8.62 -14.98 -7.82
CA GLY A 163 -9.58 -16.06 -8.08
C GLY A 163 -10.02 -16.82 -6.83
N ASP A 164 -10.16 -16.14 -5.69
CA ASP A 164 -10.73 -16.72 -4.47
C ASP A 164 -12.23 -16.46 -4.42
N PRO A 165 -13.06 -17.43 -3.96
CA PRO A 165 -14.50 -17.22 -3.83
C PRO A 165 -14.89 -16.03 -2.94
N ASP A 166 -14.04 -15.64 -2.00
CA ASP A 166 -14.28 -14.48 -1.12
C ASP A 166 -13.93 -13.13 -1.77
N ALA A 167 -13.36 -13.12 -2.98
CA ALA A 167 -13.04 -11.91 -3.74
C ALA A 167 -13.87 -11.84 -5.04
N GLU A 168 -13.48 -12.63 -6.03
CA GLU A 168 -14.18 -12.81 -7.31
C GLU A 168 -13.87 -14.23 -7.79
N PRO A 169 -14.85 -15.15 -7.89
CA PRO A 169 -14.59 -16.54 -8.26
C PRO A 169 -13.81 -16.70 -9.58
N ASP A 170 -14.10 -15.84 -10.56
CA ASP A 170 -13.42 -15.84 -11.88
C ASP A 170 -12.06 -15.13 -11.86
N GLY A 171 -11.69 -14.57 -10.71
CA GLY A 171 -10.54 -13.72 -10.53
C GLY A 171 -10.73 -12.35 -11.16
N THR A 172 -9.71 -11.51 -10.98
CA THR A 172 -9.72 -10.17 -11.55
C THR A 172 -8.56 -9.98 -12.52
N PRO A 173 -8.71 -9.17 -13.58
CA PRO A 173 -7.62 -8.90 -14.51
C PRO A 173 -6.41 -8.29 -13.78
N PHE A 174 -5.20 -8.63 -14.24
CA PHE A 174 -3.99 -7.93 -13.78
C PHE A 174 -4.07 -6.43 -14.12
N PRO A 175 -3.67 -5.52 -13.21
CA PRO A 175 -3.82 -4.08 -13.44
C PRO A 175 -3.09 -3.62 -14.69
N ARG A 176 -3.67 -2.65 -15.39
CA ARG A 176 -3.12 -2.08 -16.63
C ARG A 176 -2.76 -0.62 -16.40
N ALA A 177 -1.60 -0.23 -16.91
CA ALA A 177 -1.20 1.16 -16.90
C ALA A 177 -1.99 1.96 -17.93
N VAL A 178 -2.32 3.22 -17.60
CA VAL A 178 -2.84 4.15 -18.59
C VAL A 178 -1.76 4.47 -19.64
N THR A 179 -2.19 4.66 -20.88
CA THR A 179 -1.33 5.15 -21.95
C THR A 179 -1.15 6.67 -21.80
N PRO A 180 0.05 7.22 -22.02
CA PRO A 180 0.23 8.67 -22.17
C PRO A 180 -0.72 9.24 -23.22
N ILE A 181 -1.27 10.44 -23.00
CA ILE A 181 -2.08 11.12 -24.01
C ILE A 181 -1.18 12.00 -24.89
N GLU A 182 -1.58 12.22 -26.14
CA GLU A 182 -0.90 13.16 -27.01
C GLU A 182 -1.07 14.59 -26.50
N ARG A 183 -0.01 15.41 -26.57
CA ARG A 183 0.02 16.77 -26.00
C ARG A 183 -1.04 17.73 -26.57
N SER A 184 -1.64 17.41 -27.72
CA SER A 184 -2.68 18.20 -28.37
C SER A 184 -4.10 17.88 -27.86
N THR A 185 -4.26 16.88 -26.99
CA THR A 185 -5.57 16.45 -26.48
C THR A 185 -5.92 17.11 -25.15
N LEU A 186 -7.19 17.46 -24.97
CA LEU A 186 -7.69 17.95 -23.69
C LEU A 186 -7.54 16.86 -22.61
N PRO A 187 -7.17 17.22 -21.36
CA PRO A 187 -7.06 16.25 -20.28
C PRO A 187 -8.39 15.53 -20.03
N THR A 188 -8.39 14.21 -20.16
CA THR A 188 -9.58 13.38 -19.89
C THR A 188 -9.67 12.95 -18.43
N VAL A 189 -8.58 13.11 -17.67
CA VAL A 189 -8.48 12.69 -16.27
C VAL A 189 -8.33 13.91 -15.37
N SER A 190 -9.15 13.97 -14.32
CA SER A 190 -9.12 15.09 -13.36
C SER A 190 -7.81 15.14 -12.55
N LEU A 191 -7.39 16.34 -12.14
CA LEU A 191 -6.23 16.52 -11.23
C LEU A 191 -6.38 15.73 -9.93
N ARG A 192 -7.61 15.59 -9.41
CA ARG A 192 -7.88 14.78 -8.23
C ARG A 192 -7.58 13.30 -8.45
N THR A 193 -8.01 12.74 -9.57
CA THR A 193 -7.74 11.34 -9.91
C THR A 193 -6.24 11.07 -10.09
N LEU A 194 -5.50 12.03 -10.67
CA LEU A 194 -4.04 11.97 -10.74
C LEU A 194 -3.39 12.00 -9.35
N ALA A 195 -3.88 12.87 -8.47
CA ALA A 195 -3.42 12.98 -7.10
C ALA A 195 -3.68 11.69 -6.30
N GLU A 196 -4.85 11.08 -6.45
CA GLU A 196 -5.22 9.79 -5.86
C GLU A 196 -4.30 8.66 -6.33
N ALA A 197 -4.00 8.60 -7.64
CA ALA A 197 -3.07 7.62 -8.19
C ALA A 197 -1.65 7.75 -7.60
N VAL A 198 -1.12 8.97 -7.49
CA VAL A 198 0.22 9.22 -6.93
C VAL A 198 0.26 9.00 -5.42
N SER A 199 -0.74 9.48 -4.69
CA SER A 199 -0.90 9.24 -3.26
C SER A 199 -0.91 7.73 -2.98
N SER A 200 -1.66 6.98 -3.77
CA SER A 200 -1.75 5.54 -3.65
C SER A 200 -0.43 4.82 -4.02
N ALA A 201 0.26 5.26 -5.08
CA ALA A 201 1.57 4.72 -5.47
C ALA A 201 2.65 4.93 -4.39
N HIS A 202 2.55 6.01 -3.61
CA HIS A 202 3.47 6.31 -2.52
C HIS A 202 2.99 5.85 -1.14
N ARG A 203 1.73 5.40 -1.00
CA ARG A 203 1.03 5.26 0.29
C ARG A 203 1.15 6.50 1.18
N THR A 204 1.05 7.70 0.59
CA THR A 204 1.13 8.97 1.34
C THR A 204 -0.17 9.74 1.23
N PRO A 205 -0.51 10.60 2.22
CA PRO A 205 -1.67 11.47 2.12
C PRO A 205 -1.66 12.35 0.88
N LEU A 206 -2.84 12.70 0.36
CA LEU A 206 -2.98 13.72 -0.68
C LEU A 206 -2.31 15.05 -0.29
N ALA A 207 -2.34 15.41 0.99
CA ALA A 207 -1.67 16.60 1.51
C ALA A 207 -0.13 16.55 1.34
N ALA A 208 0.47 15.37 1.16
CA ALA A 208 1.90 15.24 0.87
C ALA A 208 2.29 15.88 -0.48
N LEU A 209 1.36 15.99 -1.43
CA LEU A 209 1.59 16.64 -2.72
C LEU A 209 1.82 18.16 -2.60
N ARG A 210 1.40 18.77 -1.48
CA ARG A 210 1.63 20.18 -1.16
C ARG A 210 3.01 20.44 -0.55
N ARG A 211 3.75 19.39 -0.18
CA ARG A 211 5.09 19.48 0.43
C ARG A 211 6.17 19.16 -0.59
N ARG A 212 7.38 19.68 -0.38
CA ARG A 212 8.54 19.30 -1.18
C ARG A 212 8.83 17.81 -0.98
N GLY A 213 8.91 17.06 -2.07
CA GLY A 213 9.23 15.64 -2.02
C GLY A 213 8.93 14.92 -3.33
N HIS A 214 9.17 13.62 -3.33
CA HIS A 214 9.03 12.77 -4.51
C HIS A 214 7.57 12.62 -4.99
N ALA A 215 6.60 12.55 -4.08
CA ALA A 215 5.19 12.45 -4.45
C ALA A 215 4.74 13.67 -5.26
N ARG A 216 5.15 14.89 -4.85
CA ARG A 216 4.86 16.12 -5.62
C ARG A 216 5.51 16.11 -7.00
N ALA A 217 6.77 15.70 -7.08
CA ALA A 217 7.48 15.59 -8.36
C ALA A 217 6.78 14.60 -9.31
N LEU A 218 6.39 13.44 -8.79
CA LEU A 218 5.69 12.41 -9.54
C LEU A 218 4.30 12.86 -9.99
N PHE A 219 3.54 13.57 -9.14
CA PHE A 219 2.26 14.17 -9.51
C PHE A 219 2.39 15.15 -10.67
N VAL A 220 3.36 16.06 -10.61
CA VAL A 220 3.59 17.03 -11.69
C VAL A 220 3.97 16.31 -12.99
N ALA A 221 4.91 15.37 -12.94
CA ALA A 221 5.32 14.61 -14.13
C ALA A 221 4.13 13.84 -14.76
N LEU A 222 3.34 13.16 -13.93
CA LEU A 222 2.14 12.46 -14.40
C LEU A 222 1.08 13.42 -14.96
N ALA A 223 0.89 14.58 -14.35
CA ALA A 223 -0.05 15.58 -14.81
C ALA A 223 0.30 16.09 -16.23
N PHE A 224 1.57 16.43 -16.47
CA PHE A 224 2.05 16.85 -17.79
C PHE A 224 1.88 15.75 -18.85
N GLU A 225 2.14 14.50 -18.50
CA GLU A 225 1.92 13.37 -19.39
C GLU A 225 0.44 13.15 -19.73
N GLN A 226 -0.44 13.57 -18.84
CA GLN A 226 -1.89 13.48 -18.99
C GLN A 226 -2.50 14.82 -19.44
N GLY A 227 -1.70 15.65 -20.13
CA GLY A 227 -2.12 16.90 -20.80
C GLY A 227 -2.30 18.12 -19.89
N TRP A 228 -2.05 18.01 -18.59
CA TRP A 228 -2.10 19.15 -17.68
C TRP A 228 -0.79 19.93 -17.73
N ASP A 229 -0.67 20.85 -18.69
CA ASP A 229 0.51 21.69 -18.89
C ASP A 229 0.38 23.12 -18.32
N HIS A 230 -0.82 23.50 -17.85
CA HIS A 230 -1.09 24.80 -17.24
C HIS A 230 -0.42 24.95 -15.86
N ALA A 231 0.86 25.35 -15.88
CA ALA A 231 1.71 25.44 -14.69
C ALA A 231 1.12 26.25 -13.52
N PRO A 232 0.42 27.39 -13.71
CA PRO A 232 -0.22 28.09 -12.60
C PRO A 232 -1.28 27.27 -11.86
N LYS A 233 -2.03 26.42 -12.58
CA LYS A 233 -3.06 25.57 -11.96
C LYS A 233 -2.43 24.46 -11.12
N LEU A 234 -1.37 23.83 -11.63
CA LEU A 234 -0.62 22.83 -10.88
C LEU A 234 0.12 23.45 -9.67
N ALA A 235 0.61 24.68 -9.82
CA ALA A 235 1.29 25.44 -8.76
C ALA A 235 0.35 25.70 -7.56
N ASP A 236 -0.90 26.09 -7.84
CA ASP A 236 -1.96 26.26 -6.83
C ASP A 236 -2.19 24.95 -6.04
N VAL A 237 -2.43 23.85 -6.76
CA VAL A 237 -2.62 22.52 -6.19
C VAL A 237 -1.43 22.07 -5.32
N CYS A 238 -0.22 22.28 -5.81
CA CYS A 238 1.02 21.87 -5.15
C CYS A 238 1.56 22.87 -4.12
N ARG A 239 0.89 24.03 -3.94
CA ARG A 239 1.32 25.17 -3.12
C ARG A 239 2.80 25.53 -3.35
N CYS A 240 3.17 25.74 -4.61
CA CYS A 240 4.51 26.15 -5.00
C CYS A 240 4.49 27.17 -6.16
N SER A 241 5.66 27.58 -6.65
CA SER A 241 5.72 28.52 -7.78
C SER A 241 5.52 27.81 -9.13
N PRO A 242 4.97 28.49 -10.17
CA PRO A 242 4.93 27.94 -11.53
C PRO A 242 6.31 27.59 -12.09
N ARG A 243 7.36 28.30 -11.68
CA ARG A 243 8.75 27.97 -12.02
C ARG A 243 9.15 26.59 -11.47
N THR A 244 8.76 26.29 -10.23
CA THR A 244 8.98 24.97 -9.62
C THR A 244 8.26 23.88 -10.40
N ILE A 245 7.02 24.10 -10.83
CA ILE A 245 6.25 23.14 -11.64
C ILE A 245 7.00 22.79 -12.93
N ARG A 246 7.48 23.78 -13.69
CA ARG A 246 8.24 23.55 -14.93
C ARG A 246 9.50 22.72 -14.70
N SER A 247 10.22 22.98 -13.60
CA SER A 247 11.39 22.19 -13.22
C SER A 247 11.04 20.75 -12.87
N LEU A 248 9.96 20.53 -12.12
CA LEU A 248 9.51 19.18 -11.73
C LEU A 248 9.01 18.36 -12.91
N ALA A 249 8.38 18.99 -13.91
CA ALA A 249 7.89 18.32 -15.11
C ALA A 249 9.01 17.58 -15.88
N ILE A 250 10.23 18.12 -15.85
CA ILE A 250 11.40 17.54 -16.54
C ILE A 250 12.10 16.50 -15.67
N ALA A 251 12.01 16.62 -14.35
CA ALA A 251 12.72 15.77 -13.39
C ALA A 251 12.04 14.42 -13.08
N GLY A 252 10.97 14.05 -13.81
CA GLY A 252 10.21 12.84 -13.56
C GLY A 252 11.04 11.56 -13.74
N GLU A 253 11.09 10.71 -12.72
CA GLU A 253 11.78 9.41 -12.78
C GLU A 253 10.93 8.37 -13.54
N PRO A 254 11.38 7.82 -14.68
CA PRO A 254 10.54 6.95 -15.53
C PRO A 254 10.00 5.71 -14.81
N ALA A 255 10.78 5.11 -13.91
CA ALA A 255 10.38 3.93 -13.16
C ALA A 255 9.17 4.22 -12.23
N ARG A 256 9.18 5.36 -11.54
CA ARG A 256 8.08 5.79 -10.66
C ARG A 256 6.85 6.22 -11.46
N LEU A 257 7.07 6.87 -12.59
CA LEU A 257 6.01 7.27 -13.51
C LEU A 257 5.22 6.06 -14.02
N ARG A 258 5.91 4.97 -14.38
CA ARG A 258 5.26 3.69 -14.73
C ARG A 258 4.35 3.15 -13.63
N ILE A 259 4.77 3.25 -12.37
CA ILE A 259 3.98 2.78 -11.20
C ILE A 259 2.75 3.68 -11.00
N ALA A 260 2.91 5.00 -11.14
CA ALA A 260 1.80 5.94 -11.05
C ALA A 260 0.79 5.73 -12.19
N ARG A 261 1.25 5.47 -13.42
CA ARG A 261 0.39 5.09 -14.56
C ARG A 261 -0.39 3.80 -14.30
N LEU A 262 0.23 2.81 -13.63
CA LEU A 262 -0.44 1.58 -13.21
C LEU A 262 -1.58 1.87 -12.23
N CYS A 263 -1.32 2.71 -11.22
CA CYS A 263 -2.37 3.13 -10.28
C CYS A 263 -3.45 3.98 -10.96
N LEU A 264 -3.07 4.79 -11.95
CA LEU A 264 -4.00 5.62 -12.69
C LEU A 264 -4.91 4.81 -13.61
N GLY A 265 -4.38 3.77 -14.27
CA GLY A 265 -5.13 2.94 -15.20
C GLY A 265 -6.08 1.93 -14.53
N ASP A 266 -5.97 1.73 -13.22
CA ASP A 266 -6.80 0.78 -12.48
C ASP A 266 -7.50 1.42 -11.26
N PRO A 267 -8.83 1.62 -11.30
CA PRO A 267 -9.58 2.22 -10.19
C PRO A 267 -9.39 1.51 -8.85
N ARG A 268 -9.15 0.19 -8.86
CA ARG A 268 -8.95 -0.59 -7.63
C ARG A 268 -7.69 -0.17 -6.91
N LEU A 269 -6.70 0.37 -7.62
CA LEU A 269 -5.46 0.87 -7.03
C LEU A 269 -5.57 2.31 -6.54
N ARG A 270 -6.69 3.02 -6.75
CA ARG A 270 -6.85 4.43 -6.33
C ARG A 270 -7.59 4.60 -5.00
N VAL A 271 -7.67 3.55 -4.20
CA VAL A 271 -8.31 3.59 -2.89
C VAL A 271 -7.40 4.30 -1.88
N LEU A 272 -7.88 5.42 -1.37
CA LEU A 272 -7.24 6.12 -0.27
C LEU A 272 -7.62 5.48 1.07
N PRO A 273 -6.69 5.38 2.02
CA PRO A 273 -7.02 5.05 3.40
C PRO A 273 -8.12 5.97 3.95
N PRO A 274 -9.00 5.48 4.84
CA PRO A 274 -9.93 6.34 5.55
C PRO A 274 -9.17 7.49 6.23
N ARG A 275 -9.63 8.73 6.00
CA ARG A 275 -9.05 9.88 6.69
C ARG A 275 -9.33 9.77 8.19
N ALA A 276 -8.40 10.28 8.99
CA ALA A 276 -8.65 10.53 10.40
C ALA A 276 -9.95 11.35 10.56
N ALA A 277 -10.85 10.90 11.43
CA ALA A 277 -11.96 11.73 11.85
C ALA A 277 -11.37 12.95 12.58
N THR A 278 -11.25 14.07 11.88
CA THR A 278 -10.92 15.35 12.49
C THR A 278 -12.05 15.71 13.45
N ARG A 279 -11.83 15.50 14.75
CA ARG A 279 -12.74 16.01 15.78
C ARG A 279 -12.79 17.54 15.61
N GLY A 280 -13.89 18.05 15.05
CA GLY A 280 -14.15 19.50 14.93
C GLY A 280 -13.93 20.17 13.56
N ALA A 281 -13.53 19.46 12.48
CA ALA A 281 -13.38 20.14 11.18
C ALA A 281 -14.74 20.42 10.51
N HIS A 282 -14.98 21.71 10.24
CA HIS A 282 -16.20 22.21 9.61
C HIS A 282 -16.39 21.58 8.22
N PRO A 283 -17.60 21.13 7.82
CA PRO A 283 -17.86 20.51 6.52
C PRO A 283 -17.36 21.28 5.28
N ARG A 284 -17.17 22.60 5.37
CA ARG A 284 -16.75 23.48 4.27
C ARG A 284 -15.27 23.35 3.92
N GLU A 285 -14.42 22.88 4.84
CA GLU A 285 -13.00 22.62 4.54
C GLU A 285 -12.81 21.38 3.66
N ARG A 286 -13.79 20.45 3.65
CA ARG A 286 -13.68 19.19 2.91
C ARG A 286 -13.81 19.34 1.39
N ALA A 287 -14.46 20.40 0.91
CA ALA A 287 -14.76 20.62 -0.51
C ALA A 287 -13.72 21.49 -1.24
N ARG A 288 -12.85 22.20 -0.52
CA ARG A 288 -11.85 23.10 -1.13
C ARG A 288 -10.49 22.44 -1.41
N ASP A 289 -10.36 21.14 -1.15
CA ASP A 289 -9.06 20.51 -1.19
C ASP A 289 -8.61 20.05 -2.59
N TRP A 290 -9.52 19.81 -3.55
CA TRP A 290 -9.22 19.33 -4.91
C TRP A 290 -10.33 19.65 -5.91
#